data_AF-A0A3L7A812-F1
#
_entry.id   AF-A0A3L7A812-F1
#
_cell.length_a   1.000
_cell.length_b   1.000
_cell.length_c   1.000
_cell.angle_alpha   90.00
_cell.angle_beta   90.00
_cell.angle_gamma   90.00
#
_symmetry.space_group_name_H-M   'P 1'
#
loop_
_entity.id
_entity.type
_entity.pdbx_description
1 polymer ?
#
loop_
_entity_poly.entity_id
_entity_poly.type
_entity_poly.pdbx_seq_one_letter_code
_entity_poly.pdbx_strand_id
1 'polypeptide(L)' 'MAFGPGDIVQLKSGSPALTVVGVEGDEVKVFWYADEVGEFRSQTLPVVALEALELDEFADEEEDEEDEEDEDADQKG' A
#
# COMPACT_ATOMS: atom_id res chain seq x y z
N MET A 1 -6.35 -9.33 -14.95
CA MET A 1 -5.01 -9.44 -14.35
C MET A 1 -5.00 -10.70 -13.49
N ALA A 2 -3.94 -11.50 -13.55
CA ALA A 2 -3.79 -12.65 -12.66
C ALA A 2 -2.87 -12.23 -11.51
N PHE A 3 -3.24 -12.56 -10.27
CA PHE A 3 -2.43 -12.27 -9.11
C PHE A 3 -1.19 -13.16 -9.07
N GLY A 4 -0.12 -12.67 -8.44
CA GLY A 4 1.13 -13.38 -8.21
C GLY A 4 1.71 -13.09 -6.82
N PRO A 5 2.61 -13.95 -6.30
CA PRO A 5 3.28 -13.69 -5.04
C PRO A 5 4.03 -12.36 -5.04
N GLY A 6 3.82 -11.56 -4.00
CA GLY A 6 4.36 -10.21 -3.86
C GLY A 6 3.37 -9.10 -4.22
N ASP A 7 2.29 -9.42 -4.93
CA ASP A 7 1.24 -8.43 -5.22
C ASP A 7 0.59 -7.95 -3.91
N ILE A 8 0.24 -6.66 -3.89
CA ILE A 8 -0.56 -6.05 -2.85
C ILE A 8 -2.02 -6.00 -3.31
N VAL A 9 -2.91 -6.54 -2.48
CA VAL A 9 -4.33 -6.67 -2.81
C VAL A 9 -5.20 -6.25 -1.62
N GLN A 10 -6.46 -5.95 -1.89
CA GLN A 10 -7.48 -5.67 -0.88
C GLN A 10 -8.74 -6.49 -1.15
N LEU A 11 -9.50 -6.83 -0.11
CA LEU A 11 -10.90 -7.19 -0.31
C LEU A 11 -11.66 -5.97 -0.85
N LYS A 12 -12.51 -6.18 -1.86
CA LYS A 12 -13.44 -5.17 -2.40
C LYS A 12 -14.40 -4.57 -1.38
N SER A 13 -14.50 -5.17 -0.19
CA SER A 13 -15.26 -4.66 0.95
C SER A 13 -14.45 -3.70 1.85
N GLY A 14 -13.16 -3.47 1.57
CA GLY A 14 -12.27 -2.58 2.32
C GLY A 14 -11.51 -3.24 3.46
N SER A 15 -10.77 -4.34 3.20
CA SER A 15 -9.82 -4.90 4.19
C SER A 15 -8.57 -4.02 4.35
N PRO A 16 -7.68 -4.27 5.32
CA PRO A 16 -6.30 -3.82 5.20
C PRO A 16 -5.65 -4.34 3.92
N ALA A 17 -4.50 -3.76 3.55
CA ALA A 17 -3.67 -4.27 2.47
C ALA A 17 -3.15 -5.67 2.80
N LEU A 18 -3.22 -6.56 1.82
CA LEU A 18 -2.88 -7.97 1.95
C LEU A 18 -1.76 -8.30 0.95
N THR A 19 -0.75 -9.06 1.38
CA THR A 19 0.31 -9.53 0.50
C THR A 19 -0.03 -10.91 -0.03
N VAL A 20 -0.02 -11.09 -1.36
CA VAL A 20 -0.18 -12.40 -1.98
C VAL A 20 1.07 -13.24 -1.74
N VAL A 21 0.90 -14.47 -1.24
CA VAL A 21 2.00 -15.42 -1.00
C VAL A 21 1.89 -16.69 -1.86
N GLY A 22 0.77 -16.90 -2.52
CA GLY A 22 0.54 -18.03 -3.41
C GLY A 22 -0.80 -17.94 -4.14
N VAL A 23 -0.90 -18.60 -5.29
CA VAL A 23 -2.12 -18.66 -6.11
C VAL A 23 -2.35 -20.09 -6.55
N GLU A 24 -3.56 -20.59 -6.31
CA GLU A 24 -3.98 -21.96 -6.63
C GLU A 24 -5.36 -21.91 -7.32
N GLY A 25 -5.37 -21.93 -8.65
CA GLY A 25 -6.60 -21.82 -9.43
C GLY A 25 -7.28 -20.46 -9.24
N ASP A 26 -8.52 -20.46 -8.74
CA ASP A 26 -9.33 -19.26 -8.45
C ASP A 26 -9.21 -18.80 -6.99
N GLU A 27 -8.23 -19.33 -6.26
CA GLU A 27 -7.93 -18.99 -4.88
C GLU A 27 -6.55 -18.36 -4.73
N VAL A 28 -6.44 -17.38 -3.84
CA VAL A 28 -5.23 -16.64 -3.52
C VAL A 28 -4.96 -16.79 -2.03
N LYS A 29 -3.76 -17.25 -1.70
CA LYS A 29 -3.28 -17.24 -0.33
C LYS A 29 -2.64 -15.88 -0.04
N VAL A 30 -3.14 -15.20 0.98
CA VAL A 30 -2.66 -13.89 1.42
C VAL A 30 -2.07 -13.95 2.83
N PHE A 31 -1.24 -12.97 3.14
CA PHE A 31 -0.61 -12.75 4.44
C PHE A 31 -0.64 -11.26 4.77
N TRP A 32 -0.95 -10.91 6.01
CA TRP A 32 -0.96 -9.52 6.47
C TRP A 32 -0.69 -9.44 7.97
N TYR A 33 -0.29 -8.26 8.43
CA TYR A 33 -0.25 -7.98 9.87
C TYR A 33 -1.62 -7.45 10.29
N ALA A 34 -2.27 -8.12 11.24
CA ALA A 34 -3.59 -7.73 11.73
C ALA A 34 -3.41 -6.86 12.98
N ASP A 35 -3.35 -5.54 12.79
CA ASP A 35 -3.08 -4.56 13.87
C ASP A 35 -4.03 -4.70 15.06
N GLU A 36 -5.31 -5.00 14.82
CA GLU A 36 -6.32 -5.18 15.86
C GLU A 36 -5.97 -6.27 16.87
N VAL A 37 -5.20 -7.27 16.45
CA VAL A 37 -4.79 -8.42 17.28
C VAL A 37 -3.28 -8.51 17.48
N GLY A 38 -2.49 -7.63 16.86
CA GLY A 38 -1.03 -7.54 17.02
C GLY A 38 -0.25 -8.75 16.51
N GLU A 39 -0.76 -9.44 15.50
CA GLU A 39 -0.18 -10.69 14.99
C GLU A 39 -0.28 -10.79 13.47
N PHE A 40 0.61 -11.57 12.86
CA PHE A 40 0.48 -11.94 11.47
C PHE A 40 -0.63 -12.96 11.24
N ARG A 41 -1.43 -12.75 10.18
CA ARG A 41 -2.52 -13.63 9.75
C ARG A 41 -2.34 -14.03 8.30
N SER A 42 -2.95 -15.16 7.96
CA SER A 42 -3.01 -15.67 6.59
C SER A 42 -4.38 -16.24 6.30
N GLN A 43 -4.85 -16.11 5.06
CA GLN A 43 -6.12 -16.67 4.62
C GLN A 43 -6.07 -17.01 3.14
N THR A 44 -6.88 -17.99 2.73
CA THR A 44 -7.14 -18.29 1.32
C THR A 44 -8.46 -17.61 0.94
N LEU A 45 -8.42 -16.78 -0.10
CA LEU A 45 -9.53 -15.95 -0.55
C LEU A 45 -9.78 -16.16 -2.04
N PRO A 46 -11.03 -16.09 -2.51
CA PRO A 46 -11.32 -16.24 -3.93
C PRO A 46 -10.88 -14.99 -4.69
N VAL A 47 -10.29 -15.17 -5.88
CA VAL A 47 -9.81 -14.09 -6.77
C VAL A 47 -10.89 -13.03 -7.00
N VAL A 48 -12.16 -13.43 -7.13
CA VAL A 48 -13.28 -12.52 -7.40
C VAL A 48 -13.52 -11.49 -6.29
N ALA A 49 -13.09 -11.77 -5.06
CA ALA A 49 -13.27 -10.88 -3.91
C ALA A 49 -12.15 -9.84 -3.77
N LEU A 50 -11.08 -9.95 -4.55
CA LEU A 50 -9.88 -9.14 -4.43
C LEU A 50 -9.78 -8.10 -5.53
N GLU A 51 -9.14 -6.98 -5.21
CA GLU A 51 -8.63 -5.99 -6.15
C GLU A 51 -7.13 -5.74 -5.89
N ALA A 52 -6.37 -5.46 -6.95
CA ALA A 52 -4.97 -5.08 -6.83
C ALA A 52 -4.88 -3.64 -6.38
N LEU A 53 -3.96 -3.35 -5.45
CA LEU A 53 -3.61 -1.99 -5.07
C LEU A 53 -2.29 -1.64 -5.76
N GLU A 54 -2.26 -0.51 -6.48
CA GLU A 54 -1.02 -0.01 -7.07
C GLU A 54 -0.19 0.69 -5.99
N LEU A 55 1.13 0.48 -5.99
CA LEU A 55 2.01 1.06 -4.97
C LEU A 55 2.01 2.59 -4.98
N ASP A 56 1.68 3.20 -6.12
CA ASP A 56 1.51 4.65 -6.28
C ASP A 56 0.34 5.19 -5.42
N GLU A 57 -0.61 4.35 -5.01
CA GLU A 57 -1.70 4.73 -4.10
C GLU A 57 -1.24 4.88 -2.63
N PHE A 58 -0.04 4.38 -2.31
CA PHE A 58 0.53 4.44 -0.96
C PHE A 58 1.71 5.41 -0.83
N ALA A 59 2.18 5.98 -1.94
CA ALA A 59 3.14 7.06 -1.91
C ALA A 59 2.37 8.32 -1.52
N ASP A 60 2.35 8.64 -0.23
CA ASP A 60 2.01 9.98 0.26
C ASP A 60 2.78 10.99 -0.62
N GLU A 61 2.03 11.93 -1.22
CA GLU A 61 2.58 13.08 -1.92
C GLU A 61 3.57 13.76 -0.95
N GLU A 62 4.88 13.58 -1.16
CA GLU A 62 5.88 14.41 -0.50
C GLU A 62 5.60 15.85 -0.95
N GLU A 63 4.91 16.61 -0.09
CA GLU A 63 4.69 18.04 -0.26
C GLU A 63 6.07 18.70 -0.36
N ASP A 64 6.47 19.05 -1.59
CA ASP A 64 7.60 19.94 -1.88
C ASP A 64 7.34 21.30 -1.19
N GLU A 65 7.80 21.44 0.06
CA GLU A 65 7.96 22.74 0.71
C GLU A 65 9.10 23.48 -0.01
N GLU A 66 8.76 24.25 -1.04
CA GLU A 66 9.68 25.20 -1.69
C GLU A 66 10.19 26.19 -0.64
N ASP A 67 11.45 26.02 -0.26
CA ASP A 67 12.22 26.90 0.64
C ASP A 67 12.41 28.27 -0.06
N GLU A 68 11.54 29.24 0.27
CA GLU A 68 11.72 30.64 -0.14
C GLU A 68 12.95 31.23 0.58
N GLU A 69 14.12 31.13 -0.06
CA GLU A 69 15.34 31.86 0.32
C GLU A 69 15.07 33.39 0.22
N ASP A 70 14.72 34.01 1.34
CA ASP A 70 14.62 35.47 1.45
C ASP A 70 16.04 36.09 1.54
N GLU A 71 16.55 36.51 0.38
CA GLU A 71 17.80 37.24 0.20
C GLU A 71 17.71 38.66 0.78
N ASP A 72 17.81 38.83 2.10
CA ASP A 72 17.98 40.17 2.71
C ASP A 72 19.45 40.60 2.67
N ALA A 73 19.84 41.12 1.50
CA ALA A 73 21.09 41.82 1.27
C ALA A 73 20.96 43.32 1.61
N ASP A 74 22.10 43.87 2.05
CA ASP A 74 22.43 45.30 2.12
C ASP A 74 22.06 46.09 3.40
N GLN A 75 22.91 45.86 4.40
CA GLN A 75 23.47 46.89 5.26
C GLN A 75 23.94 48.14 4.48
N LYS A 76 23.23 49.27 4.65
CA LYS A 76 23.71 50.65 4.49
C LYS A 76 22.90 51.55 5.44
N GLY A 77 23.42 52.47 6.24
CA GLY A 77 24.74 53.05 6.46
C GLY A 77 24.52 54.26 7.37
#